data_AF-A0A4Q6CB86-F1
#
_entry.id   AF-A0A4Q6CB86-F1
#
_cell.length_a   1.000
_cell.length_b   1.000
_cell.length_c   1.000
_cell.angle_alpha   90.00
_cell.angle_beta   90.00
_cell.angle_gamma   90.00
#
_symmetry.space_group_name_H-M   'P 1'
#
loop_
_entity.id
_entity.type
_entity.pdbx_description
1 polymer ?
#
loop_
_entity_poly.entity_id
_entity_poly.type
_entity_poly.pdbx_seq_one_letter_code
_entity_poly.pdbx_strand_id
1 'polypeptide(L)'
;MADAKQTIHSLNNAELHRYSKSIAERERAVTLELLHCLSEVESRHLYSKFACSSLHSYCVKELRMSDGQAGRRVAASRLLRELPAMKHKILSGDLSITAAAQAAVFFQKEARAGNSFVKEEKVAILETLEQKSTREVTASLVNLSQTPQIHLQEYAKPVSGGQTEVRLFLDDETMQALERLKEIFAHRDPSNAVSTLVKRLALEALKKNDPVLKAERATARISKTEVQAKSAATTEDLASAVPALERAIKPEATTTVFKQRTYIPSRTRHAVMHRDHGCCAFVDTLTGARCGERKFLQIDHVVPVS
;
A
#
# COMPACT_ATOMS: atom_id res chain seq x y z
N MET A 1 17.65 42.44 -10.15
CA MET A 1 18.16 41.10 -9.69
C MET A 1 19.67 40.96 -9.87
N ALA A 2 20.31 41.65 -10.82
CA ALA A 2 21.77 41.67 -10.97
C ALA A 2 22.48 42.44 -9.84
N ASP A 3 21.92 43.57 -9.39
CA ASP A 3 22.52 44.42 -8.36
C ASP A 3 22.67 43.73 -7.00
N ALA A 4 21.64 42.99 -6.56
CA ALA A 4 21.65 42.31 -5.26
C ALA A 4 22.71 41.19 -5.17
N LYS A 5 23.06 40.54 -6.28
CA LYS A 5 24.10 39.50 -6.32
C LYS A 5 25.50 40.09 -6.17
N GLN A 6 25.78 41.21 -6.85
CA GLN A 6 27.07 41.89 -6.71
C GLN A 6 27.27 42.45 -5.29
N THR A 7 26.22 42.90 -4.62
CA THR A 7 26.30 43.42 -3.24
C THR A 7 26.55 42.34 -2.18
N ILE A 8 26.06 41.10 -2.35
CA ILE A 8 26.24 40.04 -1.33
C ILE A 8 27.69 39.52 -1.31
N HIS A 9 28.34 39.43 -2.47
CA HIS A 9 29.71 38.93 -2.59
C HIS A 9 30.77 39.86 -1.99
N SER A 10 30.45 41.14 -1.79
CA SER A 10 31.37 42.13 -1.22
C SER A 10 31.25 42.32 0.30
N LEU A 11 30.29 41.66 0.96
CA LEU A 11 30.05 41.83 2.41
C LEU A 11 31.04 41.02 3.25
N ASN A 12 31.48 41.58 4.38
CA ASN A 12 32.22 40.82 5.38
C ASN A 12 31.28 39.87 6.15
N ASN A 13 31.81 38.82 6.79
CA ASN A 13 31.06 37.80 7.52
C ASN A 13 30.04 38.36 8.51
N ALA A 14 30.40 39.40 9.26
CA ALA A 14 29.49 40.05 10.22
C ALA A 14 28.33 40.80 9.53
N GLU A 15 28.61 41.43 8.39
CA GLU A 15 27.61 42.15 7.59
C GLU A 15 26.70 41.18 6.85
N LEU A 16 27.26 40.10 6.29
CA LEU A 16 26.52 39.02 5.66
C LEU A 16 25.56 38.35 6.64
N HIS A 17 25.97 38.14 7.89
CA HIS A 17 25.11 37.61 8.95
C HIS A 17 23.95 38.55 9.33
N ARG A 18 24.21 39.86 9.42
CA ARG A 18 23.13 40.85 9.67
C ARG A 18 22.18 40.93 8.48
N TYR A 19 22.72 40.88 7.27
CA TYR A 19 21.94 40.93 6.04
C TYR A 19 21.09 39.66 5.85
N SER A 20 21.62 38.48 6.16
CA SER A 20 20.86 37.22 6.09
C SER A 20 19.69 37.22 7.08
N LYS A 21 19.87 37.75 8.29
CA LYS A 21 18.79 37.94 9.27
C LYS A 21 17.70 38.89 8.76
N SER A 22 18.07 40.04 8.20
CA SER A 22 17.10 41.00 7.68
C SER A 22 16.34 40.48 6.45
N ILE A 23 17.01 39.69 5.59
CA ILE A 23 16.36 38.98 4.48
C ILE A 23 15.34 37.98 5.02
N ALA A 24 15.71 37.18 6.02
CA ALA A 24 14.81 36.20 6.61
C ALA A 24 13.58 36.85 7.26
N GLU A 25 13.74 37.99 7.94
CA GLU A 25 12.62 38.77 8.48
C GLU A 25 11.69 39.29 7.40
N ARG A 26 12.24 39.86 6.32
CA ARG A 26 11.44 40.31 5.18
C ARG A 26 10.74 39.16 4.46
N GLU A 27 11.39 38.01 4.34
CA GLU A 27 10.77 36.82 3.78
C GLU A 27 9.54 36.39 4.60
N ARG A 28 9.66 36.38 5.94
CA ARG A 28 8.52 36.08 6.83
C ARG A 28 7.41 37.12 6.71
N ALA A 29 7.75 38.41 6.64
CA ALA A 29 6.78 39.48 6.45
C ALA A 29 5.99 39.34 5.13
N VAL A 30 6.69 39.19 4.01
CA VAL A 30 6.06 38.98 2.68
C VAL A 30 5.24 37.71 2.65
N THR A 31 5.72 36.64 3.31
CA THR A 31 4.94 35.40 3.39
C THR A 31 3.68 35.59 4.20
N LEU A 32 3.71 36.35 5.30
CA LEU A 32 2.53 36.67 6.10
C LEU A 32 1.51 37.50 5.30
N GLU A 33 1.97 38.47 4.50
CA GLU A 33 1.11 39.22 3.56
C GLU A 33 0.45 38.29 2.54
N LEU A 34 1.22 37.37 1.95
CA LEU A 34 0.69 36.37 1.04
C LEU A 34 -0.39 35.50 1.71
N LEU A 35 -0.21 35.07 2.96
CA LEU A 35 -1.22 34.32 3.70
C LEU A 35 -2.51 35.14 3.94
N HIS A 36 -2.40 36.45 4.16
CA HIS A 36 -3.56 37.34 4.23
C HIS A 36 -4.28 37.42 2.89
N CYS A 37 -3.54 37.63 1.80
CA CYS A 37 -4.09 37.64 0.45
C CYS A 37 -4.82 36.32 0.13
N LEU A 38 -4.25 35.18 0.47
CA LEU A 38 -4.90 33.88 0.28
C LEU A 38 -6.19 33.74 1.09
N SER A 39 -6.21 34.28 2.32
CA SER A 39 -7.42 34.29 3.16
C SER A 39 -8.55 35.13 2.54
N GLU A 40 -8.20 36.26 1.93
CA GLU A 40 -9.13 37.14 1.20
C GLU A 40 -9.58 36.54 -0.14
N VAL A 41 -8.68 35.90 -0.88
CA VAL A 41 -9.02 35.16 -2.11
C VAL A 41 -10.04 34.07 -1.80
N GLU A 42 -9.89 33.39 -0.66
CA GLU A 42 -10.84 32.38 -0.21
C GLU A 42 -12.17 32.98 0.22
N SER A 43 -12.16 34.05 1.03
CA SER A 43 -13.40 34.68 1.53
C SER A 43 -14.26 35.25 0.39
N ARG A 44 -13.62 35.77 -0.67
CA ARG A 44 -14.29 36.32 -1.84
C ARG A 44 -14.59 35.27 -2.92
N HIS A 45 -14.24 34.01 -2.70
CA HIS A 45 -14.27 32.95 -3.71
C HIS A 45 -13.63 33.36 -5.05
N LEU A 46 -12.57 34.18 -4.99
CA LEU A 46 -11.96 34.77 -6.18
C LEU A 46 -11.33 33.72 -7.09
N TYR A 47 -10.87 32.61 -6.51
CA TYR A 47 -10.33 31.47 -7.26
C TYR A 47 -11.30 30.90 -8.29
N SER A 48 -12.62 31.02 -8.09
CA SER A 48 -13.62 30.55 -9.06
C SER A 48 -13.60 31.35 -10.36
N LYS A 49 -13.22 32.64 -10.32
CA LYS A 49 -13.10 33.48 -11.53
C LYS A 49 -11.93 33.05 -12.43
N PHE A 50 -10.96 32.33 -11.86
CA PHE A 50 -9.79 31.80 -12.57
C PHE A 50 -9.95 30.32 -12.92
N ALA A 51 -11.18 29.82 -13.05
CA ALA A 51 -11.47 28.42 -13.39
C ALA A 51 -10.78 27.38 -12.49
N CYS A 52 -10.53 27.74 -11.23
CA CYS A 52 -9.95 26.85 -10.23
C CYS A 52 -11.05 26.28 -9.32
N SER A 53 -11.02 24.96 -9.08
CA SER A 53 -12.02 24.26 -8.25
C SER A 53 -11.86 24.51 -6.75
N SER A 54 -10.70 25.01 -6.32
CA SER A 54 -10.37 25.28 -4.92
C SER A 54 -9.26 26.33 -4.80
N LEU A 55 -9.11 26.91 -3.60
CA LEU A 55 -7.97 27.78 -3.28
C LEU A 55 -6.63 27.07 -3.51
N HIS A 56 -6.55 25.77 -3.19
CA HIS A 56 -5.36 24.97 -3.45
C HIS A 56 -5.02 24.90 -4.95
N SER A 57 -6.03 24.61 -5.80
CA SER A 57 -5.84 24.62 -7.26
C SER A 57 -5.41 25.98 -7.77
N TYR A 58 -5.91 27.07 -7.20
CA TYR A 58 -5.49 28.43 -7.54
C TYR A 58 -4.02 28.70 -7.21
N CYS A 59 -3.57 28.30 -6.01
CA CYS A 59 -2.16 28.42 -5.63
C CYS A 59 -1.21 27.65 -6.57
N VAL A 60 -1.61 26.47 -7.02
CA VAL A 60 -0.77 25.64 -7.91
C VAL A 60 -0.79 26.16 -9.35
N LYS A 61 -1.98 26.48 -9.90
CA LYS A 61 -2.13 26.86 -11.31
C LYS A 61 -1.76 28.32 -11.58
N GLU A 62 -2.30 29.24 -10.79
CA GLU A 62 -2.12 30.69 -11.01
C GLU A 62 -0.87 31.20 -10.32
N LEU A 63 -0.67 30.86 -9.04
CA LEU A 63 0.49 31.35 -8.28
C LEU A 63 1.75 30.48 -8.46
N ARG A 64 1.67 29.41 -9.27
CA ARG A 64 2.79 28.51 -9.62
C ARG A 64 3.54 27.93 -8.43
N MET A 65 2.85 27.71 -7.31
CA MET A 65 3.42 27.05 -6.14
C MET A 65 3.48 25.54 -6.34
N SER A 66 4.44 24.88 -5.68
CA SER A 66 4.40 23.41 -5.60
C SER A 66 3.23 22.95 -4.75
N ASP A 67 2.77 21.72 -4.98
CA ASP A 67 1.64 21.11 -4.25
C ASP A 67 1.81 21.20 -2.73
N GLY A 68 2.96 20.75 -2.21
CA GLY A 68 3.27 20.83 -0.78
C GLY A 68 3.47 22.25 -0.23
N GLN A 69 3.80 23.23 -1.08
CA GLN A 69 3.81 24.64 -0.68
C GLN A 69 2.40 25.22 -0.59
N ALA A 70 1.56 24.93 -1.59
CA ALA A 70 0.17 25.36 -1.64
C ALA A 70 -0.61 24.80 -0.44
N GLY A 71 -0.52 23.50 -0.18
CA GLY A 71 -1.19 22.87 0.96
C GLY A 71 -0.85 23.51 2.31
N ARG A 72 0.45 23.72 2.59
CA ARG A 72 0.89 24.36 3.84
C ARG A 72 0.39 25.79 3.97
N ARG A 73 0.50 26.60 2.91
CA ARG A 73 0.07 28.00 2.93
C ARG A 73 -1.44 28.15 3.07
N VAL A 74 -2.22 27.30 2.39
CA VAL A 74 -3.69 27.28 2.52
C VAL A 74 -4.13 26.87 3.92
N ALA A 75 -3.49 25.85 4.49
CA ALA A 75 -3.79 25.43 5.87
C ALA A 75 -3.44 26.52 6.89
N ALA A 76 -2.26 27.13 6.76
CA ALA A 76 -1.81 28.22 7.62
C ALA A 76 -2.67 29.48 7.47
N SER A 77 -3.09 29.85 6.26
CA SER A 77 -3.93 31.04 6.02
C SER A 77 -5.28 30.91 6.72
N ARG A 78 -5.90 29.71 6.63
CA ARG A 78 -7.17 29.41 7.31
C ARG A 78 -7.04 29.52 8.83
N LEU A 79 -5.96 28.98 9.40
CA LEU A 79 -5.69 29.06 10.83
C LEU A 79 -5.50 30.51 11.29
N LEU A 80 -4.75 31.32 10.54
CA LEU A 80 -4.51 32.73 10.87
C LEU A 80 -5.76 33.61 10.74
N ARG A 81 -6.71 33.22 9.88
CA ARG A 81 -8.03 33.86 9.81
C ARG A 81 -8.85 33.58 11.07
N GLU A 82 -8.75 32.37 11.62
CA GLU A 82 -9.42 31.99 12.87
C GLU A 82 -8.73 32.60 14.11
N LEU A 83 -7.40 32.58 14.14
CA LEU A 83 -6.55 32.98 15.26
C LEU A 83 -5.58 34.09 14.86
N PRO A 84 -6.05 35.35 14.73
CA PRO A 84 -5.21 36.47 14.30
C PRO A 84 -4.06 36.79 15.26
N ALA A 85 -4.16 36.39 16.54
CA ALA A 85 -3.10 36.57 17.54
C ALA A 85 -1.77 35.90 17.12
N MET A 86 -1.82 34.83 16.34
CA MET A 86 -0.64 34.05 15.93
C MET A 86 0.18 34.70 14.81
N LYS A 87 -0.34 35.78 14.19
CA LYS A 87 0.36 36.50 13.11
C LYS A 87 1.72 37.03 13.55
N HIS A 88 1.79 37.59 14.77
CA HIS A 88 3.04 38.11 15.32
C HIS A 88 4.09 37.01 15.54
N LYS A 89 3.66 35.82 15.96
CA LYS A 89 4.55 34.66 16.20
C LYS A 89 5.17 34.11 14.91
N ILE A 90 4.45 34.21 13.79
CA ILE A 90 5.02 33.88 12.48
C ILE A 90 6.00 34.96 12.02
N LEU A 91 5.71 36.23 12.29
CA LEU A 91 6.60 37.34 11.92
C LEU A 91 7.92 37.29 12.72
N SER A 92 7.85 37.08 14.04
CA SER A 92 9.03 36.91 14.89
C SER A 92 9.85 35.67 14.49
N GLY A 93 9.19 34.63 13.98
CA GLY A 93 9.81 33.36 13.61
C GLY A 93 9.70 32.30 14.70
N ASP A 94 8.97 32.57 15.78
CA ASP A 94 8.71 31.62 16.86
C ASP A 94 7.85 30.44 16.38
N LEU A 95 6.91 30.73 15.46
CA LEU A 95 6.05 29.72 14.87
C LEU A 95 6.33 29.60 13.36
N SER A 96 6.77 28.42 12.93
CA SER A 96 6.96 28.14 11.51
C SER A 96 5.62 27.93 10.79
N ILE A 97 5.56 28.27 9.51
CA ILE A 97 4.37 28.04 8.65
C ILE A 97 4.03 26.55 8.59
N THR A 98 5.04 25.68 8.61
CA THR A 98 4.84 24.23 8.62
C THR A 98 4.16 23.79 9.92
N ALA A 99 4.59 24.31 11.07
CA ALA A 99 3.96 24.02 12.36
C ALA A 99 2.52 24.52 12.41
N ALA A 100 2.27 25.75 11.95
CA ALA A 100 0.91 26.30 11.82
C ALA A 100 0.02 25.44 10.91
N ALA A 101 0.54 24.98 9.77
CA ALA A 101 -0.19 24.09 8.86
C ALA A 101 -0.49 22.73 9.50
N GLN A 102 0.45 22.13 10.22
CA GLN A 102 0.25 20.86 10.93
C GLN A 102 -0.80 20.99 12.04
N ALA A 103 -0.76 22.07 12.82
CA ALA A 103 -1.75 22.36 13.84
C ALA A 103 -3.16 22.57 13.22
N ALA A 104 -3.26 23.29 12.10
CA ALA A 104 -4.53 23.48 11.40
C ALA A 104 -5.15 22.14 10.95
N VAL A 105 -4.33 21.24 10.40
CA VAL A 105 -4.76 19.89 10.01
C VAL A 105 -5.16 19.07 11.23
N PHE A 106 -4.42 19.17 12.34
CA PHE A 106 -4.75 18.50 13.60
C PHE A 106 -6.13 18.95 14.13
N PHE A 107 -6.37 20.25 14.22
CA PHE A 107 -7.68 20.77 14.66
C PHE A 107 -8.82 20.36 13.73
N GLN A 108 -8.59 20.34 12.41
CA GLN A 108 -9.60 19.87 11.46
C GLN A 108 -9.93 18.38 11.65
N LYS A 109 -8.93 17.55 11.97
CA LYS A 109 -9.11 16.11 12.21
C LYS A 109 -9.90 15.86 13.48
N GLU A 110 -9.52 16.51 14.57
CA GLU A 110 -10.21 16.40 15.86
C GLU A 110 -11.66 16.89 15.77
N ALA A 111 -11.90 18.01 15.06
CA ALA A 111 -13.26 18.49 14.81
C ALA A 111 -14.13 17.47 14.05
N ARG A 112 -13.55 16.73 13.09
CA ARG A 112 -14.25 15.64 12.38
C ARG A 112 -14.51 14.43 13.27
N ALA A 113 -13.68 14.22 14.29
CA ALA A 113 -13.83 13.16 15.28
C ALA A 113 -14.83 13.52 16.41
N GLY A 114 -15.39 14.74 16.38
CA GLY A 114 -16.34 15.22 17.39
C GLY A 114 -15.69 16.06 18.51
N ASN A 115 -14.36 16.20 18.50
CA ASN A 115 -13.61 17.01 19.47
C ASN A 115 -13.40 18.42 18.90
N SER A 116 -14.18 19.39 19.38
CA SER A 116 -14.02 20.79 18.98
C SER A 116 -13.22 21.54 20.04
N PHE A 117 -12.05 22.07 19.66
CA PHE A 117 -11.28 22.95 20.53
C PHE A 117 -11.80 24.39 20.45
N VAL A 118 -11.86 25.04 21.60
CA VAL A 118 -12.16 26.47 21.69
C VAL A 118 -10.95 27.29 21.21
N LYS A 119 -11.15 28.55 20.83
CA LYS A 119 -10.08 29.42 20.30
C LYS A 119 -8.91 29.55 21.26
N GLU A 120 -9.19 29.64 22.56
CA GLU A 120 -8.18 29.79 23.62
C GLU A 120 -7.32 28.51 23.75
N GLU A 121 -7.94 27.33 23.66
CA GLU A 121 -7.23 26.05 23.70
C GLU A 121 -6.33 25.87 22.47
N LYS A 122 -6.79 26.29 21.29
CA LYS A 122 -5.98 26.26 20.07
C LYS A 122 -4.75 27.16 20.19
N VAL A 123 -4.90 28.34 20.80
CA VAL A 123 -3.78 29.25 21.06
C VAL A 123 -2.80 28.61 22.04
N ALA A 124 -3.28 28.03 23.14
CA ALA A 124 -2.41 27.35 24.11
C ALA A 124 -1.62 26.20 23.46
N ILE A 125 -2.27 25.40 22.61
CA ILE A 125 -1.56 24.33 21.87
C ILE A 125 -0.49 24.93 20.95
N LEU A 126 -0.78 26.02 20.23
CA LEU A 126 0.20 26.66 19.35
C LEU A 126 1.39 27.27 20.09
N GLU A 127 1.17 27.81 21.29
CA GLU A 127 2.25 28.30 22.16
C GLU A 127 3.21 27.16 22.56
N THR A 128 2.68 25.95 22.81
CA THR A 128 3.56 24.78 23.04
C THR A 128 4.37 24.36 21.81
N LEU A 129 4.02 24.82 20.60
CA LEU A 129 4.70 24.47 19.35
C LEU A 129 5.77 25.50 18.95
N GLU A 130 5.93 26.57 19.72
CA GLU A 130 6.94 27.60 19.45
C GLU A 130 8.36 27.04 19.53
N GLN A 131 9.23 27.48 18.61
CA GLN A 131 10.66 27.13 18.52
C GLN A 131 10.98 25.62 18.41
N LYS A 132 9.99 24.77 18.15
CA LYS A 132 10.17 23.33 17.98
C LYS A 132 10.51 22.94 16.55
N SER A 133 11.27 21.86 16.40
CA SER A 133 11.52 21.26 15.08
C SER A 133 10.25 20.63 14.50
N THR A 134 10.18 20.47 13.17
CA THR A 134 9.02 19.81 12.51
C THR A 134 8.74 18.42 13.09
N ARG A 135 9.79 17.69 13.52
CA ARG A 135 9.65 16.36 14.14
C ARG A 135 9.05 16.46 15.53
N GLU A 136 9.53 17.40 16.35
CA GLU A 136 8.99 17.65 17.70
C GLU A 136 7.56 18.17 17.68
N VAL A 137 7.22 19.03 16.71
CA VAL A 137 5.83 19.48 16.49
C VAL A 137 4.93 18.30 16.19
N THR A 138 5.36 17.42 15.28
CA THR A 138 4.61 16.21 14.93
C THR A 138 4.43 15.33 16.16
N ALA A 139 5.50 15.07 16.92
CA ALA A 139 5.42 14.27 18.15
C ALA A 139 4.51 14.91 19.22
N SER A 140 4.58 16.23 19.42
CA SER A 140 3.75 16.95 20.38
C SER A 140 2.27 16.84 20.01
N LEU A 141 1.92 17.04 18.73
CA LEU A 141 0.55 16.92 18.23
C LEU A 141 0.02 15.48 18.32
N VAL A 142 0.87 14.47 18.11
CA VAL A 142 0.52 13.05 18.29
C VAL A 142 0.25 12.72 19.75
N ASN A 143 1.06 13.24 20.68
CA ASN A 143 0.84 13.01 22.10
C ASN A 143 -0.43 13.70 22.62
N LEU A 144 -0.82 14.83 22.00
CA LEU A 144 -2.04 15.56 22.32
C LEU A 144 -3.30 14.99 21.65
N SER A 145 -3.16 14.15 20.61
CA SER A 145 -4.33 13.56 19.95
C SER A 145 -4.99 12.56 20.88
N GLN A 146 -6.24 12.85 21.26
CA GLN A 146 -7.11 11.92 21.99
C GLN A 146 -7.68 10.86 21.05
N THR A 147 -7.63 11.09 19.74
CA THR A 147 -7.89 10.07 18.74
C THR A 147 -6.69 9.13 18.62
N PRO A 148 -6.88 7.80 18.71
CA PRO A 148 -5.85 6.84 18.31
C PRO A 148 -5.46 7.16 16.88
N GLN A 149 -4.20 7.54 16.64
CA GLN A 149 -3.67 7.69 15.29
C GLN A 149 -3.47 6.33 14.63
N ILE A 150 -4.56 5.60 14.48
CA ILE A 150 -4.67 4.47 13.57
C ILE A 150 -5.26 5.08 12.28
N HIS A 151 -4.52 6.02 11.68
CA HIS A 151 -4.76 6.36 10.28
C HIS A 151 -4.18 5.21 9.45
N LEU A 152 -4.92 4.12 9.38
CA LEU A 152 -4.74 3.11 8.33
C LEU A 152 -5.37 3.65 7.05
N GLN A 153 -4.91 4.82 6.59
CA GLN A 153 -5.30 5.27 5.26
C GLN A 153 -4.55 4.38 4.27
N GLU A 154 -5.29 3.46 3.68
CA GLU A 154 -4.81 2.71 2.53
C GLU A 154 -4.41 3.69 1.44
N TYR A 155 -3.14 3.66 1.08
CA TYR A 155 -2.57 4.59 0.13
C TYR A 155 -2.14 3.83 -1.11
N ALA A 156 -2.70 4.19 -2.26
CA ALA A 156 -2.34 3.63 -3.56
C ALA A 156 -1.79 4.73 -4.45
N LYS A 157 -0.51 4.64 -4.82
CA LYS A 157 0.15 5.58 -5.73
C LYS A 157 0.55 4.87 -7.02
N PRO A 158 0.09 5.33 -8.19
CA PRO A 158 0.59 4.81 -9.45
C PRO A 158 2.06 5.19 -9.60
N VAL A 159 2.90 4.19 -9.87
CA VAL A 159 4.33 4.31 -10.15
C VAL A 159 4.53 4.08 -11.66
N SER A 160 5.55 4.73 -12.23
CA SER A 160 5.90 4.56 -13.65
C SER A 160 6.14 3.09 -13.98
N GLY A 161 5.61 2.61 -15.10
CA GLY A 161 5.67 1.19 -15.51
C GLY A 161 4.43 0.35 -15.20
N GLY A 162 3.29 0.97 -14.87
CA GLY A 162 2.01 0.27 -14.64
C GLY A 162 1.93 -0.47 -13.31
N GLN A 163 2.84 -0.17 -12.38
CA GLN A 163 2.83 -0.70 -11.02
C GLN A 163 2.18 0.30 -10.08
N THR A 164 1.55 -0.16 -9.01
CA THR A 164 0.96 0.70 -7.98
C THR A 164 1.60 0.36 -6.65
N GLU A 165 2.20 1.35 -5.99
CA GLU A 165 2.65 1.21 -4.60
C GLU A 165 1.41 1.28 -3.71
N VAL A 166 1.13 0.20 -2.98
CA VAL A 166 0.00 0.12 -2.05
C VAL A 166 0.54 -0.03 -0.63
N ARG A 167 0.12 0.87 0.27
CA ARG A 167 0.32 0.72 1.71
C ARG A 167 -1.00 0.30 2.32
N LEU A 168 -1.00 -0.89 2.90
CA LEU A 168 -2.13 -1.50 3.57
C LEU A 168 -1.76 -1.70 5.02
N PHE A 169 -2.76 -1.72 5.87
CA PHE A 169 -2.59 -2.16 7.23
C PHE A 169 -3.55 -3.30 7.45
N LEU A 170 -3.01 -4.41 7.91
CA LEU A 170 -3.71 -5.66 8.05
C LEU A 170 -3.75 -5.98 9.55
N ASP A 171 -4.89 -6.48 10.00
CA ASP A 171 -5.05 -7.05 11.32
C ASP A 171 -4.22 -8.34 11.47
N ASP A 172 -3.99 -8.75 12.72
CA ASP A 172 -3.15 -9.91 13.04
C ASP A 172 -3.71 -11.21 12.44
N GLU A 173 -5.04 -11.37 12.36
CA GLU A 173 -5.69 -12.54 11.78
C GLU A 173 -5.41 -12.61 10.27
N THR A 174 -5.59 -11.49 9.55
CA THR A 174 -5.26 -11.41 8.12
C THR A 174 -3.78 -11.63 7.84
N MET A 175 -2.89 -11.10 8.69
CA MET A 175 -1.44 -11.32 8.54
C MET A 175 -1.06 -12.79 8.72
N GLN A 176 -1.61 -13.47 9.73
CA GLN A 176 -1.38 -14.90 9.95
C GLN A 176 -1.89 -15.74 8.76
N ALA A 177 -3.06 -15.39 8.20
CA ALA A 177 -3.59 -16.06 7.01
C ALA A 177 -2.67 -15.87 5.79
N LEU A 178 -2.15 -14.66 5.57
CA LEU A 178 -1.19 -14.39 4.49
C LEU A 178 0.12 -15.15 4.67
N GLU A 179 0.66 -15.22 5.89
CA GLU A 179 1.86 -16.01 6.18
C GLU A 179 1.62 -17.49 5.93
N ARG A 180 0.47 -18.03 6.35
CA ARG A 180 0.12 -19.42 6.09
C ARG A 180 0.00 -19.71 4.59
N LEU A 181 -0.55 -18.79 3.81
CA LEU A 181 -0.60 -18.90 2.36
C LEU A 181 0.81 -18.88 1.74
N LYS A 182 1.72 -18.04 2.24
CA LYS A 182 3.13 -18.02 1.80
C LYS A 182 3.84 -19.34 2.06
N GLU A 183 3.54 -20.03 3.15
CA GLU A 183 4.06 -21.38 3.42
C GLU A 183 3.56 -22.41 2.42
N ILE A 184 2.25 -22.43 2.16
CA ILE A 184 1.62 -23.39 1.24
C ILE A 184 2.15 -23.21 -0.19
N PHE A 185 2.34 -21.96 -0.62
CA PHE A 185 2.78 -21.65 -1.99
C PHE A 185 4.30 -21.57 -2.16
N ALA A 186 5.09 -21.79 -1.11
CA ALA A 186 6.55 -21.66 -1.15
C ALA A 186 7.19 -22.45 -2.31
N HIS A 187 6.75 -23.68 -2.57
CA HIS A 187 7.29 -24.50 -3.66
C HIS A 187 6.91 -24.04 -5.06
N ARG A 188 5.81 -23.29 -5.21
CA ARG A 188 5.31 -22.85 -6.52
C ARG A 188 5.88 -21.50 -6.93
N ASP A 189 6.28 -20.66 -5.97
CA ASP A 189 6.88 -19.35 -6.21
C ASP A 189 8.19 -19.18 -5.41
N PRO A 190 9.37 -19.33 -6.04
CA PRO A 190 10.66 -19.21 -5.36
C PRO A 190 10.93 -17.84 -4.73
N SER A 191 10.31 -16.77 -5.27
CA SER A 191 10.53 -15.40 -4.79
C SER A 191 9.78 -15.05 -3.50
N ASN A 192 8.76 -15.83 -3.13
CA ASN A 192 7.92 -15.62 -1.94
C ASN A 192 7.46 -14.16 -1.71
N ALA A 193 7.32 -13.41 -2.81
CA ALA A 193 6.94 -12.00 -2.77
C ALA A 193 5.45 -11.86 -2.48
N VAL A 194 5.08 -10.89 -1.65
CA VAL A 194 3.66 -10.65 -1.29
C VAL A 194 2.86 -10.19 -2.52
N SER A 195 3.48 -9.43 -3.42
CA SER A 195 2.83 -8.92 -4.65
C SER A 195 2.35 -10.04 -5.59
N THR A 196 3.12 -11.12 -5.73
CA THR A 196 2.73 -12.27 -6.57
C THR A 196 1.63 -13.09 -5.92
N LEU A 197 1.66 -13.24 -4.60
CA LEU A 197 0.59 -13.89 -3.84
C LEU A 197 -0.72 -13.10 -3.95
N VAL A 198 -0.70 -11.79 -3.74
CA VAL A 198 -1.88 -10.91 -3.87
C VAL A 198 -2.45 -10.97 -5.28
N LYS A 199 -1.61 -10.93 -6.32
CA LYS A 199 -2.05 -11.10 -7.72
C LYS A 199 -2.76 -12.43 -7.94
N ARG A 200 -2.23 -13.53 -7.39
CA ARG A 200 -2.87 -14.84 -7.51
C ARG A 200 -4.22 -14.90 -6.80
N LEU A 201 -4.27 -14.44 -5.55
CA LEU A 201 -5.51 -14.39 -4.77
C LEU A 201 -6.58 -13.57 -5.49
N ALA A 202 -6.23 -12.40 -6.04
CA ALA A 202 -7.14 -11.58 -6.82
C ALA A 202 -7.65 -12.32 -8.07
N LEU A 203 -6.78 -12.97 -8.85
CA LEU A 203 -7.18 -13.72 -10.05
C LEU A 203 -8.03 -14.96 -9.71
N GLU A 204 -7.73 -15.68 -8.63
CA GLU A 204 -8.53 -16.81 -8.17
C GLU A 204 -9.89 -16.38 -7.64
N ALA A 205 -9.95 -15.26 -6.91
CA ALA A 205 -11.19 -14.67 -6.43
C ALA A 205 -12.07 -14.21 -7.59
N LEU A 206 -11.51 -13.54 -8.60
CA LEU A 206 -12.23 -13.17 -9.82
C LEU A 206 -12.76 -14.41 -10.55
N LYS A 207 -11.92 -15.45 -10.71
CA LYS A 207 -12.38 -16.73 -11.26
C LYS A 207 -13.49 -17.38 -10.44
N LYS A 208 -13.63 -17.15 -9.14
CA LYS A 208 -14.71 -17.77 -8.36
C LYS A 208 -15.95 -16.91 -8.24
N ASN A 209 -15.79 -15.58 -8.24
CA ASN A 209 -16.85 -14.67 -7.80
C ASN A 209 -17.37 -13.73 -8.90
N ASP A 210 -16.61 -13.51 -9.97
CA ASP A 210 -17.01 -12.59 -11.05
C ASP A 210 -18.31 -13.07 -11.74
N PRO A 211 -19.39 -12.27 -11.72
CA PRO A 211 -20.66 -12.59 -12.37
C PRO A 211 -20.54 -12.82 -13.88
N VAL A 212 -19.63 -12.11 -14.56
CA VAL A 212 -19.45 -12.20 -16.01
C VAL A 212 -18.79 -13.53 -16.35
N LEU A 213 -17.67 -13.87 -15.68
CA LEU A 213 -17.00 -15.15 -15.90
C LEU A 213 -17.86 -16.34 -15.44
N LYS A 214 -18.83 -16.14 -14.55
CA LYS A 214 -19.84 -17.14 -14.20
C LYS A 214 -20.88 -17.31 -15.30
N ALA A 215 -21.38 -16.22 -15.87
CA ALA A 215 -22.32 -16.25 -16.99
C ALA A 215 -21.69 -16.92 -18.22
N GLU A 216 -20.44 -16.58 -18.55
CA GLU A 216 -19.66 -17.24 -19.62
C GLU A 216 -19.46 -18.74 -19.35
N ARG A 217 -19.27 -19.14 -18.09
CA ARG A 217 -19.20 -20.56 -17.73
C ARG A 217 -20.54 -21.27 -17.80
N ALA A 218 -21.64 -20.58 -17.49
CA ALA A 218 -22.98 -21.12 -17.60
C ALA A 218 -23.34 -21.35 -19.08
N THR A 219 -23.06 -20.38 -19.96
CA THR A 219 -23.26 -20.52 -21.41
C THR A 219 -22.35 -21.59 -22.01
N ALA A 220 -21.09 -21.67 -21.58
CA ALA A 220 -20.16 -22.73 -22.00
C ALA A 220 -20.53 -24.13 -21.49
N ARG A 221 -21.25 -24.24 -20.36
CA ARG A 221 -21.80 -25.51 -19.89
C ARG A 221 -22.99 -25.94 -20.72
N ILE A 222 -23.89 -25.01 -21.05
CA ILE A 222 -25.06 -25.27 -21.91
C ILE A 222 -24.60 -25.78 -23.29
N SER A 223 -23.62 -25.13 -23.91
CA SER A 223 -23.09 -25.57 -25.22
C SER A 223 -22.37 -26.93 -25.16
N LYS A 224 -21.70 -27.25 -24.05
CA LYS A 224 -21.02 -28.55 -23.89
C LYS A 224 -22.01 -29.70 -23.67
N THR A 225 -23.13 -29.43 -22.98
CA THR A 225 -24.22 -30.39 -22.81
C THR A 225 -24.97 -30.65 -24.13
N GLU A 226 -25.16 -29.62 -24.96
CA GLU A 226 -25.76 -29.76 -26.30
C GLU A 226 -24.89 -30.57 -27.27
N VAL A 227 -23.55 -30.43 -27.19
CA VAL A 227 -22.61 -31.22 -28.02
C VAL A 227 -22.57 -32.69 -27.58
N GLN A 228 -22.63 -32.97 -26.27
CA GLN A 228 -22.69 -34.35 -25.75
C GLN A 228 -24.02 -35.05 -26.07
N ALA A 229 -25.14 -34.31 -26.04
CA ALA A 229 -26.45 -34.85 -26.41
C ALA A 229 -26.54 -35.22 -27.91
N LYS A 230 -25.84 -34.50 -28.78
CA LYS A 230 -25.77 -34.81 -30.23
C LYS A 230 -24.83 -35.99 -30.57
N SER A 231 -23.81 -36.25 -29.75
CA SER A 231 -22.91 -37.40 -29.95
C SER A 231 -23.44 -38.74 -29.42
N ALA A 232 -24.47 -38.72 -28.57
CA ALA A 232 -25.09 -39.94 -28.03
C ALA A 232 -26.22 -40.50 -28.92
N ALA A 233 -26.70 -39.73 -29.89
CA ALA A 233 -27.85 -40.11 -30.73
C ALA A 233 -27.49 -40.81 -32.06
N THR A 234 -26.21 -41.12 -32.32
CA THR A 234 -25.75 -41.66 -33.63
C THR A 234 -25.03 -43.00 -33.59
N THR A 235 -25.13 -43.78 -32.51
CA THR A 235 -24.60 -45.15 -32.51
C THR A 235 -25.55 -46.15 -31.85
N GLU A 236 -26.74 -46.32 -32.43
CA GLU A 236 -27.49 -47.56 -32.31
C GLU A 236 -27.93 -47.95 -33.73
N ASP A 237 -27.41 -49.10 -34.19
CA ASP A 237 -27.76 -49.91 -35.38
C ASP A 237 -26.67 -50.06 -36.45
N LEU A 238 -25.82 -51.09 -36.28
CA LEU A 238 -25.75 -52.25 -37.18
C LEU A 238 -24.80 -53.31 -36.60
N ALA A 239 -25.33 -54.52 -36.36
CA ALA A 239 -24.59 -55.67 -35.84
C ALA A 239 -24.14 -56.64 -36.96
N SER A 240 -22.98 -57.28 -36.71
CA SER A 240 -22.59 -58.67 -37.05
C SER A 240 -22.00 -59.01 -38.44
N ALA A 241 -20.73 -59.46 -38.47
CA ALA A 241 -20.30 -60.82 -38.87
C ALA A 241 -18.76 -61.03 -38.77
N VAL A 242 -18.35 -62.23 -38.34
CA VAL A 242 -17.04 -62.83 -37.93
C VAL A 242 -16.12 -63.20 -39.16
N PRO A 243 -14.92 -63.86 -39.11
CA PRO A 243 -13.97 -64.26 -38.04
C PRO A 243 -12.43 -64.13 -38.32
N ALA A 244 -11.66 -64.54 -37.31
CA ALA A 244 -10.21 -64.71 -37.11
C ALA A 244 -9.26 -65.11 -38.28
N LEU A 245 -8.06 -64.48 -38.32
CA LEU A 245 -6.69 -65.04 -38.43
C LEU A 245 -5.71 -63.83 -38.46
N GLU A 246 -4.65 -63.71 -37.66
CA GLU A 246 -3.32 -64.28 -37.93
C GLU A 246 -2.38 -64.08 -36.72
N ARG A 247 -1.60 -65.13 -36.43
CA ARG A 247 -0.41 -65.12 -35.57
C ARG A 247 0.80 -64.69 -36.40
N ALA A 248 1.66 -63.81 -35.86
CA ALA A 248 3.10 -63.83 -36.17
C ALA A 248 3.95 -63.15 -35.07
N ILE A 249 4.64 -63.99 -34.29
CA ILE A 249 6.08 -63.97 -33.93
C ILE A 249 6.66 -62.73 -33.18
N LYS A 250 7.23 -63.04 -31.99
CA LYS A 250 8.02 -62.17 -31.08
C LYS A 250 9.36 -61.69 -31.70
N PRO A 251 10.06 -60.73 -31.07
CA PRO A 251 11.20 -61.19 -30.28
C PRO A 251 11.30 -60.57 -28.87
N GLU A 252 12.07 -61.28 -28.06
CA GLU A 252 12.33 -61.07 -26.64
C GLU A 252 12.99 -59.72 -26.35
N ALA A 253 12.42 -58.98 -25.39
CA ALA A 253 13.13 -57.91 -24.70
C ALA A 253 13.17 -58.26 -23.20
N THR A 254 14.39 -58.55 -22.77
CA THR A 254 14.81 -58.88 -21.41
C THR A 254 14.24 -57.88 -20.40
N THR A 255 13.33 -58.35 -19.54
CA THR A 255 12.83 -57.60 -18.39
C THR A 255 13.96 -57.33 -17.40
N THR A 256 14.57 -56.15 -17.50
CA THR A 256 15.26 -55.52 -16.38
C THR A 256 14.21 -54.73 -15.60
N VAL A 257 13.80 -55.26 -14.45
CA VAL A 257 12.88 -54.57 -13.53
C VAL A 257 13.67 -53.44 -12.86
N PHE A 258 13.76 -52.28 -13.52
CA PHE A 258 14.08 -51.05 -12.82
C PHE A 258 12.88 -50.72 -11.92
N LYS A 259 13.06 -50.78 -10.60
CA LYS A 259 12.05 -50.38 -9.62
C LYS A 259 11.65 -48.94 -9.93
N GLN A 260 10.50 -48.75 -10.55
CA GLN A 260 9.95 -47.43 -10.79
C GLN A 260 9.76 -46.75 -9.43
N ARG A 261 10.31 -45.54 -9.28
CA ARG A 261 10.07 -44.68 -8.11
C ARG A 261 8.58 -44.65 -7.83
N THR A 262 8.16 -45.26 -6.73
CA THR A 262 6.73 -45.36 -6.42
C THR A 262 6.23 -43.96 -6.10
N TYR A 263 5.24 -43.50 -6.87
CA TYR A 263 4.59 -42.22 -6.62
C TYR A 263 3.89 -42.26 -5.27
N ILE A 264 4.26 -41.37 -4.34
CA ILE A 264 3.58 -41.29 -3.04
C ILE A 264 2.13 -40.87 -3.28
N PRO A 265 1.11 -41.66 -2.90
CA PRO A 265 -0.29 -41.30 -3.12
C PRO A 265 -0.68 -40.00 -2.40
N SER A 266 -1.62 -39.24 -2.97
CA SER A 266 -2.08 -37.97 -2.39
C SER A 266 -2.64 -38.14 -0.96
N ARG A 267 -3.33 -39.25 -0.69
CA ARG A 267 -3.82 -39.60 0.65
C ARG A 267 -2.68 -39.69 1.68
N THR A 268 -1.57 -40.34 1.32
CA THR A 268 -0.39 -40.47 2.19
C THR A 268 0.27 -39.11 2.42
N ARG A 269 0.37 -38.27 1.38
CA ARG A 269 0.90 -36.90 1.53
C ARG A 269 0.06 -36.05 2.48
N HIS A 270 -1.27 -36.09 2.35
CA HIS A 270 -2.16 -35.37 3.26
C HIS A 270 -2.06 -35.87 4.71
N ALA A 271 -1.95 -37.19 4.91
CA ALA A 271 -1.79 -37.77 6.24
C ALA A 271 -0.48 -37.35 6.93
N VAL A 272 0.63 -37.32 6.19
CA VAL A 272 1.93 -36.83 6.69
C VAL A 272 1.84 -35.34 7.03
N MET A 273 1.28 -34.52 6.13
CA MET A 273 1.14 -33.08 6.36
C MET A 273 0.24 -32.75 7.55
N HIS A 274 -0.81 -33.55 7.77
CA HIS A 274 -1.71 -33.42 8.91
C HIS A 274 -1.03 -33.83 10.22
N ARG A 275 -0.32 -34.98 10.24
CA ARG A 275 0.44 -35.45 11.40
C ARG A 275 1.47 -34.42 11.87
N ASP A 276 2.19 -33.83 10.92
CA ASP A 276 3.29 -32.92 11.21
C ASP A 276 2.86 -31.45 11.28
N HIS A 277 1.54 -31.16 11.19
CA HIS A 277 0.96 -29.81 11.16
C HIS A 277 1.61 -28.86 10.14
N GLY A 278 2.15 -29.43 9.05
CA GLY A 278 2.89 -28.70 8.04
C GLY A 278 4.24 -28.13 8.53
N CYS A 279 4.89 -28.76 9.50
CA CYS A 279 6.23 -28.43 10.00
C CYS A 279 7.23 -29.54 9.64
N CYS A 280 8.52 -29.19 9.61
CA CYS A 280 9.61 -30.15 9.43
C CYS A 280 9.57 -31.25 10.50
N ALA A 281 9.83 -32.50 10.08
CA ALA A 281 9.90 -33.66 10.97
C ALA A 281 11.29 -33.87 11.57
N PHE A 282 12.28 -33.06 11.22
CA PHE A 282 13.64 -33.15 11.76
C PHE A 282 13.66 -32.80 13.25
N VAL A 283 14.30 -33.65 14.04
CA VAL A 283 14.56 -33.44 15.47
C VAL A 283 16.07 -33.45 15.64
N ASP A 284 16.60 -32.41 16.28
CA ASP A 284 18.02 -32.31 16.58
C ASP A 284 18.40 -33.35 17.66
N THR A 285 19.48 -34.10 17.41
CA THR A 285 19.94 -35.18 18.29
C THR A 285 20.66 -34.66 19.54
N LEU A 286 21.13 -33.41 19.52
CA LEU A 286 21.86 -32.79 20.64
C LEU A 286 20.92 -32.02 21.59
N THR A 287 19.95 -31.30 21.04
CA THR A 287 19.03 -30.45 21.83
C THR A 287 17.65 -31.06 22.02
N GLY A 288 17.28 -32.10 21.26
CA GLY A 288 15.94 -32.70 21.26
C GLY A 288 14.86 -31.77 20.69
N ALA A 289 15.22 -30.60 20.19
CA ALA A 289 14.28 -29.62 19.65
C ALA A 289 13.86 -30.02 18.22
N ARG A 290 12.55 -29.94 17.95
CA ARG A 290 12.01 -30.15 16.60
C ARG A 290 12.22 -28.90 15.75
N CYS A 291 12.64 -29.10 14.51
CA CYS A 291 12.75 -28.02 13.52
C CYS A 291 11.39 -27.37 13.26
N GLY A 292 11.30 -26.05 13.44
CA GLY A 292 10.07 -25.27 13.25
C GLY A 292 9.82 -24.78 11.82
N GLU A 293 10.65 -25.19 10.85
CA GLU A 293 10.51 -24.74 9.46
C GLU A 293 9.21 -25.26 8.83
N ARG A 294 8.49 -24.38 8.14
CA ARG A 294 7.18 -24.66 7.51
C ARG A 294 7.22 -24.46 5.99
N LYS A 295 8.30 -23.89 5.47
CA LYS A 295 8.47 -23.59 4.04
C LYS A 295 9.31 -24.67 3.37
N PHE A 296 9.07 -24.86 2.07
CA PHE A 296 9.85 -25.75 1.21
C PHE A 296 9.96 -27.22 1.70
N LEU A 297 8.93 -27.74 2.35
CA LEU A 297 8.88 -29.11 2.85
C LEU A 297 8.74 -30.16 1.72
N GLN A 298 9.69 -31.08 1.65
CA GLN A 298 9.63 -32.25 0.76
C GLN A 298 9.22 -33.50 1.55
N ILE A 299 8.49 -34.40 0.88
CA ILE A 299 8.10 -35.69 1.46
C ILE A 299 8.93 -36.78 0.78
N ASP A 300 9.83 -37.36 1.55
CA ASP A 300 10.70 -38.45 1.11
C ASP A 300 10.25 -39.80 1.67
N HIS A 301 10.68 -40.88 1.03
CA HIS A 301 10.46 -42.22 1.54
C HIS A 301 11.48 -42.51 2.66
N VAL A 302 11.01 -43.04 3.79
CA VAL A 302 11.87 -43.45 4.91
C VAL A 302 12.86 -44.54 4.49
N VAL A 303 12.44 -45.43 3.58
CA VAL A 303 13.32 -46.40 2.93
C VAL A 303 13.54 -45.93 1.50
N PRO A 304 14.79 -45.67 1.07
CA PRO A 304 15.08 -45.24 -0.29
C PRO A 304 14.64 -46.31 -1.29
N VAL A 305 13.82 -45.89 -2.26
CA VAL A 305 13.43 -46.71 -3.41
C VAL A 305 14.46 -46.48 -4.52
N SER A 306 15.48 -47.35 -4.52
CA SER A 306 16.41 -47.61 -5.62
C SER A 306 16.02 -48.87 -6.38
#